data_AF-A0A9J6DMZ0-F1
#
_entry.id   AF-A0A9J6DMZ0-F1
#
_cell.length_a   1.000
_cell.length_b   1.000
_cell.length_c   1.000
_cell.angle_alpha   90.00
_cell.angle_beta   90.00
_cell.angle_gamma   90.00
#
_symmetry.space_group_name_H-M   'P 1'
#
loop_
_entity.id
_entity.type
_entity.pdbx_description
1 polymer ?
#
loop_
_entity_poly.entity_id
_entity_poly.type
_entity_poly.pdbx_seq_one_letter_code
_entity_poly.pdbx_strand_id
1 'polypeptide(L)'
;MMNSSLKQAVSLTCSQVRRVSTTSPCLGKRNFRKFPVHNIRGTFHDRKRKDRVIETYGVREPSMSYRGPPIPEMIPELVVPDLTDCKLRPYVSYRAPEVTQGPFTARDLFDAVYSEAIAKDFQEGQADKSIRVLPLEKVI
;
A
#
# COMPACT_ATOMS: atom_id res chain seq x y z
N MET A 1 -5.53 -55.81 -64.97
CA MET A 1 -4.85 -54.88 -64.04
C MET A 1 -5.52 -53.52 -64.13
N MET A 2 -5.50 -52.78 -63.02
CA MET A 2 -5.96 -51.38 -62.82
C MET A 2 -7.32 -51.23 -62.13
N ASN A 3 -7.16 -50.90 -60.84
CA ASN A 3 -8.14 -50.42 -59.89
C ASN A 3 -8.73 -49.08 -60.33
N SER A 4 -10.01 -48.83 -60.05
CA SER A 4 -10.49 -47.46 -59.88
C SER A 4 -11.40 -47.38 -58.66
N SER A 5 -10.91 -46.60 -57.69
CA SER A 5 -11.54 -46.29 -56.41
C SER A 5 -12.80 -45.45 -56.63
N LEU A 6 -13.96 -46.00 -56.28
CA LEU A 6 -15.20 -45.21 -56.18
C LEU A 6 -15.16 -44.40 -54.88
N LYS A 7 -14.80 -43.12 -55.00
CA LYS A 7 -14.94 -42.14 -53.92
C LYS A 7 -16.44 -41.85 -53.73
N GLN A 8 -17.01 -42.29 -52.61
CA GLN A 8 -18.34 -41.85 -52.20
C GLN A 8 -18.24 -40.39 -51.72
N ALA A 9 -18.78 -39.47 -52.52
CA ALA A 9 -19.00 -38.10 -52.11
C ALA A 9 -20.28 -38.06 -51.26
N VAL A 10 -20.13 -38.02 -49.94
CA VAL A 10 -21.27 -37.77 -49.03
C VAL A 10 -21.51 -36.26 -49.01
N SER A 11 -22.54 -35.81 -49.73
CA SER A 11 -23.04 -34.43 -49.60
C SER A 11 -23.71 -34.28 -48.22
N LEU A 12 -22.95 -33.78 -47.24
CA LEU A 12 -23.53 -33.34 -45.97
C LEU A 12 -24.33 -32.07 -46.24
N THR A 13 -25.63 -32.23 -46.54
CA THR A 13 -26.58 -31.13 -46.44
C THR A 13 -26.69 -30.76 -44.96
N CYS A 14 -25.89 -29.79 -44.52
CA CYS A 14 -26.05 -29.15 -43.22
C CYS A 14 -27.39 -28.41 -43.24
N SER A 15 -28.46 -29.09 -42.85
CA SER A 15 -29.69 -28.41 -42.47
C SER A 15 -29.39 -27.67 -41.17
N GLN A 16 -29.26 -26.35 -41.24
CA GLN A 16 -29.24 -25.50 -40.07
C GLN A 16 -30.62 -25.57 -39.41
N VAL A 17 -30.83 -26.59 -38.58
CA VAL A 17 -31.98 -26.61 -37.68
C VAL A 17 -31.71 -25.57 -36.59
N ARG A 18 -32.37 -24.42 -36.66
CA ARG A 18 -32.37 -23.45 -35.56
C ARG A 18 -33.13 -24.09 -34.39
N ARG A 19 -32.41 -24.73 -33.48
CA ARG A 19 -32.96 -25.13 -32.17
C ARG A 19 -32.81 -23.96 -31.20
N VAL A 20 -33.91 -23.54 -30.59
CA VAL A 20 -33.87 -22.68 -29.41
C VAL A 20 -33.66 -23.59 -28.20
N SER A 21 -32.51 -23.43 -27.54
CA SER A 21 -32.25 -24.09 -26.26
C SER A 21 -32.98 -23.34 -25.15
N THR A 22 -33.97 -23.96 -24.53
CA THR A 22 -34.68 -23.41 -23.36
C THR A 22 -34.01 -23.75 -22.03
N THR A 23 -32.84 -24.39 -22.05
CA THR A 23 -32.08 -24.60 -20.82
C THR A 23 -31.60 -23.25 -20.30
N SER A 24 -32.20 -22.82 -19.19
CA SER A 24 -31.72 -21.71 -18.38
C SER A 24 -30.21 -21.88 -18.20
N PRO A 25 -29.36 -20.88 -18.49
CA PRO A 25 -27.94 -21.02 -18.24
C PRO A 25 -27.72 -21.06 -16.72
N CYS A 26 -27.88 -22.24 -16.11
CA CYS A 26 -27.64 -22.45 -14.68
C CYS A 26 -26.17 -22.23 -14.31
N LEU A 27 -25.30 -22.16 -15.33
CA LEU A 27 -23.88 -21.90 -15.21
C LEU A 27 -23.51 -20.80 -16.22
N GLY A 28 -23.87 -19.55 -15.89
CA GLY A 28 -23.41 -18.38 -16.63
C GLY A 28 -21.90 -18.44 -16.86
N LYS A 29 -21.43 -17.86 -17.98
CA LYS A 29 -20.01 -17.87 -18.40
C LYS A 29 -19.09 -17.81 -17.19
N ARG A 30 -18.06 -18.68 -17.16
CA ARG A 30 -16.97 -18.81 -16.17
C ARG A 30 -16.32 -17.46 -15.88
N ASN A 31 -17.09 -16.59 -15.25
CA ASN A 31 -16.74 -15.23 -14.94
C ASN A 31 -16.02 -15.34 -13.62
N PHE A 32 -14.83 -14.75 -13.54
CA PHE A 32 -14.13 -14.42 -12.31
C PHE A 32 -14.99 -13.47 -11.44
N ARG A 33 -16.15 -13.95 -10.99
CA ARG A 33 -17.18 -13.20 -10.26
C ARG A 33 -17.16 -13.52 -8.77
N LYS A 34 -16.30 -14.44 -8.35
CA LYS A 34 -16.17 -14.89 -6.95
C LYS A 34 -15.12 -14.08 -6.17
N PHE A 35 -14.98 -12.79 -6.44
CA PHE A 35 -14.38 -11.89 -5.47
C PHE A 35 -15.51 -11.20 -4.71
N PRO A 36 -15.59 -11.34 -3.38
CA PRO A 36 -16.61 -10.67 -2.60
C PRO A 36 -16.34 -9.16 -2.65
N VAL A 37 -17.16 -8.43 -3.40
CA VAL A 37 -17.13 -6.96 -3.40
C VAL A 37 -18.21 -6.47 -2.45
N HIS A 38 -17.84 -6.41 -1.18
CA HIS A 38 -18.67 -5.82 -0.15
C HIS A 38 -19.01 -4.36 -0.51
N ASN A 39 -20.09 -3.82 0.04
CA ASN A 39 -20.61 -2.45 -0.20
C ASN A 39 -21.13 -2.12 -1.62
N ILE A 40 -20.50 -2.61 -2.70
CA ILE A 40 -20.84 -2.25 -4.08
C ILE A 40 -21.96 -3.14 -4.64
N ARG A 41 -21.84 -4.46 -4.46
CA ARG A 41 -22.79 -5.46 -4.98
C ARG A 41 -24.02 -5.62 -4.08
N GLY A 42 -25.13 -6.08 -4.66
CA GLY A 42 -26.39 -6.33 -3.97
C GLY A 42 -27.49 -5.32 -4.31
N THR A 43 -28.72 -5.64 -3.90
CA THR A 43 -29.87 -4.77 -4.07
C THR A 43 -29.94 -3.70 -2.97
N PHE A 44 -30.86 -2.75 -3.11
CA PHE A 44 -31.14 -1.77 -2.06
C PHE A 44 -31.57 -2.43 -0.73
N HIS A 45 -32.28 -3.56 -0.78
CA HIS A 45 -32.69 -4.30 0.42
C HIS A 45 -31.47 -4.92 1.13
N ASP A 46 -30.53 -5.46 0.37
CA ASP A 46 -29.27 -6.00 0.91
C ASP A 46 -28.43 -4.90 1.57
N ARG A 47 -28.51 -3.66 1.06
CA ARG A 47 -27.89 -2.49 1.69
C ARG A 47 -28.62 -1.98 2.94
N LYS A 48 -29.86 -2.41 3.21
CA LYS A 48 -30.58 -2.03 4.43
C LYS A 48 -30.36 -3.01 5.59
N ARG A 49 -29.78 -4.17 5.32
CA ARG A 49 -29.42 -5.16 6.34
C ARG A 49 -28.39 -4.59 7.32
N LYS A 50 -28.67 -4.75 8.62
CA LYS A 50 -27.78 -4.29 9.71
C LYS A 50 -26.59 -5.24 9.90
N ASP A 51 -26.79 -6.52 9.57
CA ASP A 51 -25.86 -7.64 9.65
C ASP A 51 -24.87 -7.72 8.47
N ARG A 52 -24.94 -6.78 7.52
CA ARG A 52 -24.03 -6.80 6.36
C ARG A 52 -22.58 -6.53 6.79
N VAL A 53 -21.64 -7.21 6.14
CA VAL A 53 -20.22 -6.87 6.25
C VAL A 53 -19.96 -5.56 5.52
N ILE A 54 -19.40 -4.59 6.24
CA ILE A 54 -19.00 -3.30 5.71
C ILE A 54 -17.48 -3.26 5.66
N GLU A 55 -16.92 -3.26 4.46
CA GLU A 55 -15.47 -3.13 4.28
C GLU A 55 -15.06 -1.66 4.22
N THR A 56 -13.97 -1.31 4.90
CA THR A 56 -13.39 0.05 4.84
C THR A 56 -12.29 0.17 3.78
N TYR A 57 -11.92 -0.91 3.12
CA TYR A 57 -10.81 -0.97 2.13
C TYR A 57 -9.48 -0.44 2.67
N GLY A 58 -9.21 -0.67 3.96
CA GLY A 58 -7.97 -0.24 4.62
C GLY A 58 -8.01 1.19 5.16
N VAL A 59 -9.13 1.91 5.00
CA VAL A 59 -9.32 3.21 5.65
C VAL A 59 -9.38 3.02 7.16
N ARG A 60 -8.54 3.78 7.88
CA ARG A 60 -8.57 3.88 9.34
C ARG A 60 -9.50 5.04 9.71
N GLU A 61 -10.68 4.71 10.24
CA GLU A 61 -11.67 5.73 10.59
C GLU A 61 -11.27 6.44 11.90
N PRO A 62 -11.31 7.79 11.95
CA PRO A 62 -11.03 8.56 13.15
C PRO A 62 -12.24 8.61 14.09
N SER A 63 -12.94 7.49 14.26
CA SER A 63 -14.16 7.40 15.06
C SER A 63 -14.30 6.01 15.70
N MET A 64 -14.98 5.95 16.84
CA MET A 64 -15.21 4.69 17.58
C MET A 64 -16.16 3.72 16.87
N SER A 65 -16.95 4.19 15.91
CA SER A 65 -17.93 3.38 15.18
C SER A 65 -17.92 3.74 13.69
N TYR A 66 -18.43 2.82 12.86
CA TYR A 66 -18.53 3.02 11.42
C TYR A 66 -19.33 4.28 11.09
N ARG A 67 -18.70 5.27 10.46
CA ARG A 67 -19.29 6.60 10.17
C ARG A 67 -19.78 7.36 11.43
N GLY A 68 -19.10 7.20 12.55
CA GLY A 68 -19.35 8.00 13.75
C GLY A 68 -18.85 9.46 13.61
N PRO A 69 -19.15 10.33 14.59
CA PRO A 69 -18.52 11.64 14.66
C PRO A 69 -17.00 11.49 14.80
N PRO A 70 -16.19 12.28 14.07
CA PRO A 70 -14.74 12.19 14.16
C PRO A 70 -14.22 12.71 15.50
N ILE A 71 -13.23 12.02 16.04
CA ILE A 71 -12.50 12.40 17.26
C ILE A 71 -11.25 13.17 16.82
N PRO A 72 -11.05 14.42 17.27
CA PRO A 72 -9.97 15.27 16.78
C PRO A 72 -8.59 14.66 16.99
N GLU A 73 -8.34 13.97 18.11
CA GLU A 73 -7.06 13.34 18.42
C GLU A 73 -6.74 12.14 17.52
N MET A 74 -7.73 11.57 16.84
CA MET A 74 -7.54 10.46 15.90
C MET A 74 -7.30 10.93 14.46
N ILE A 75 -7.53 12.21 14.16
CA ILE A 75 -7.32 12.77 12.83
C ILE A 75 -5.82 13.06 12.65
N PRO A 76 -5.15 12.48 11.63
CA PRO A 76 -3.74 12.76 11.40
C PRO A 76 -3.54 14.23 10.95
N GLU A 77 -2.73 14.96 11.68
CA GLU A 77 -2.33 16.33 11.32
C GLU A 77 -1.06 16.31 10.45
N LEU A 78 -1.10 17.06 9.35
CA LEU A 78 0.06 17.27 8.49
C LEU A 78 0.86 18.48 9.00
N VAL A 79 1.98 18.21 9.68
CA VAL A 79 2.90 19.26 10.13
C VAL A 79 3.76 19.72 8.96
N VAL A 80 3.44 20.90 8.41
CA VAL A 80 4.15 21.50 7.27
C VAL A 80 5.06 22.63 7.77
N PRO A 81 6.39 22.53 7.61
CA PRO A 81 7.30 23.61 7.96
C PRO A 81 7.16 24.79 6.98
N ASP A 82 7.55 25.98 7.42
CA ASP A 82 7.65 27.14 6.53
C ASP A 82 8.80 26.93 5.53
N LEU A 83 8.54 27.20 4.25
CA LEU A 83 9.47 26.98 3.15
C LEU A 83 10.00 28.29 2.55
N THR A 84 9.72 29.44 3.16
CA THR A 84 10.33 30.71 2.74
C THR A 84 11.85 30.61 2.77
N ASP A 85 12.52 31.05 1.70
CA ASP A 85 13.97 31.02 1.53
C ASP A 85 14.64 29.63 1.60
N CYS A 86 13.88 28.54 1.42
CA CYS A 86 14.43 27.19 1.32
C CYS A 86 15.26 27.02 0.03
N LYS A 87 16.58 26.82 0.20
CA LYS A 87 17.53 26.65 -0.93
C LYS A 87 17.52 25.23 -1.53
N LEU A 88 17.02 24.25 -0.78
CA LEU A 88 17.00 22.85 -1.19
C LEU A 88 15.99 22.65 -2.34
N ARG A 89 16.38 21.86 -3.33
CA ARG A 89 15.56 21.54 -4.51
C ARG A 89 15.31 20.03 -4.59
N PRO A 90 14.22 19.57 -5.22
CA PRO A 90 13.95 18.15 -5.39
C PRO A 90 15.00 17.39 -6.20
N TYR A 91 15.78 18.11 -7.01
CA TYR A 91 16.80 17.56 -7.88
C TYR A 91 18.16 18.23 -7.64
N VAL A 92 19.22 17.45 -7.82
CA VAL A 92 20.60 17.86 -7.68
C VAL A 92 21.24 18.01 -9.07
N SER A 93 22.21 18.91 -9.20
CA SER A 93 22.98 19.08 -10.44
C SER A 93 23.92 17.91 -10.69
N TYR A 94 24.05 17.48 -11.94
CA TYR A 94 25.03 16.48 -12.38
C TYR A 94 26.49 16.91 -12.19
N ARG A 95 26.74 18.20 -11.90
CA ARG A 95 28.09 18.71 -11.64
C ARG A 95 28.57 18.42 -10.21
N ALA A 96 27.71 17.89 -9.34
CA ALA A 96 28.10 17.54 -7.97
C ALA A 96 29.13 16.39 -7.98
N PRO A 97 30.14 16.42 -7.09
CA PRO A 97 31.10 15.32 -6.99
C PRO A 97 30.41 14.05 -6.47
N GLU A 98 30.94 12.90 -6.87
CA GLU A 98 30.49 11.62 -6.35
C GLU A 98 30.98 11.43 -4.91
N VAL A 99 30.06 11.19 -3.99
CA VAL A 99 30.35 10.98 -2.56
C VAL A 99 29.92 9.56 -2.19
N THR A 100 30.88 8.71 -1.82
CA THR A 100 30.62 7.37 -1.32
C THR A 100 30.64 7.37 0.21
N GLN A 101 29.51 7.08 0.84
CA GLN A 101 29.38 6.95 2.29
C GLN A 101 28.88 5.55 2.63
N GLY A 102 29.41 4.98 3.72
CA GLY A 102 28.94 3.72 4.28
C GLY A 102 27.59 3.88 5.01
N PRO A 103 26.98 2.76 5.45
CA PRO A 103 25.77 2.81 6.26
C PRO A 103 26.05 3.49 7.60
N PHE A 104 25.17 4.41 8.00
CA PHE A 104 25.29 5.12 9.27
C PHE A 104 24.96 4.19 10.45
N THR A 105 25.94 3.98 11.33
CA THR A 105 25.83 3.08 12.47
C THR A 105 25.55 3.84 13.78
N ALA A 106 25.06 3.11 14.79
CA ALA A 106 24.88 3.68 16.13
C ALA A 106 26.19 4.20 16.74
N ARG A 107 27.34 3.61 16.35
CA ARG A 107 28.66 4.07 16.74
C ARG A 107 28.97 5.43 16.11
N ASP A 108 28.66 5.63 14.83
CA ASP A 108 28.89 6.90 14.15
C ASP A 108 28.06 8.04 14.79
N LEU A 109 26.82 7.73 15.20
CA LEU A 109 25.98 8.68 15.94
C LEU A 109 26.59 9.02 17.31
N PHE A 110 27.06 8.01 18.05
CA PHE A 110 27.72 8.21 19.33
C PHE A 110 28.98 9.07 19.18
N ASP A 111 29.81 8.73 18.20
CA ASP A 111 31.06 9.40 17.91
C ASP A 111 30.82 10.86 17.48
N ALA A 112 29.76 11.15 16.72
CA ALA A 112 29.44 12.51 16.27
C ALA A 112 28.84 13.42 17.37
N VAL A 113 28.02 12.87 18.27
CA VAL A 113 27.23 13.69 19.22
C VAL A 113 27.77 13.65 20.64
N TYR A 114 28.25 12.49 21.10
CA TYR A 114 28.51 12.24 22.52
C TYR A 114 29.98 12.12 22.89
N SER A 115 30.83 11.67 21.96
CA SER A 115 32.24 11.34 22.24
C SER A 115 33.01 12.51 22.86
N GLU A 116 32.89 13.71 22.30
CA GLU A 116 33.60 14.90 22.77
C GLU A 116 33.21 15.29 24.19
N ALA A 117 31.92 15.24 24.50
CA ALA A 117 31.43 15.58 25.83
C ALA A 117 31.98 14.57 26.84
N ILE A 118 31.81 13.27 26.58
CA ILE A 118 32.26 12.20 27.47
C ILE A 118 33.78 12.26 27.70
N ALA A 119 34.56 12.52 26.66
CA ALA A 119 36.02 12.65 26.79
C ALA A 119 36.43 13.82 27.69
N LYS A 120 35.76 14.98 27.57
CA LYS A 120 36.00 16.16 28.43
C LYS A 120 35.69 15.84 29.89
N ASP A 121 34.53 15.25 30.16
CA ASP A 121 34.13 14.96 31.53
C ASP A 121 34.97 13.87 32.18
N PHE A 122 35.48 12.93 31.38
CA PHE A 122 36.43 11.93 31.84
C PHE A 122 37.76 12.58 32.24
N GLN A 123 38.27 13.54 31.46
CA GLN A 123 39.48 14.30 31.79
C GLN A 123 39.30 15.18 33.03
N GLU A 124 38.12 15.76 33.22
CA GLU A 124 37.79 16.58 34.39
C GLU A 124 37.49 15.75 35.67
N GLY A 125 37.50 14.41 35.58
CA GLY A 125 37.23 13.53 36.71
C GLY A 125 35.77 13.59 37.20
N GLN A 126 34.84 14.05 36.36
CA GLN A 126 33.42 14.21 36.70
C GLN A 126 32.55 13.02 36.25
N ALA A 127 33.16 11.84 36.09
CA ALA A 127 32.53 10.66 35.48
C ALA A 127 31.24 10.19 36.19
N ASP A 128 31.14 10.38 37.51
CA ASP A 128 30.05 9.83 38.33
C ASP A 128 28.89 10.79 38.62
N LYS A 129 28.94 12.04 38.13
CA LYS A 129 27.87 13.01 38.37
C LYS A 129 26.67 12.74 37.45
N SER A 130 25.69 12.04 38.02
CA SER A 130 24.24 11.97 37.71
C SER A 130 23.80 12.04 36.25
N ILE A 131 23.01 11.04 35.84
CA ILE A 131 22.16 10.95 34.63
C ILE A 131 22.08 12.26 33.84
N ARG A 132 22.81 12.32 32.73
CA ARG A 132 22.76 13.47 31.83
C ARG A 132 21.45 13.45 31.08
N VAL A 133 20.58 14.41 31.38
CA VAL A 133 19.48 14.78 30.50
C VAL A 133 20.07 15.74 29.48
N LEU A 134 20.34 15.27 28.27
CA LEU A 134 20.65 16.19 27.19
C LEU A 134 19.39 17.00 26.86
N PRO A 135 19.48 18.34 26.75
CA PRO A 135 18.37 19.12 26.25
C PRO A 135 18.05 18.65 24.82
N LEU A 136 16.77 18.37 24.56
CA LEU A 136 16.26 17.81 23.30
C LEU A 136 16.60 18.65 22.05
N GLU A 137 17.04 19.89 22.26
CA GLU A 137 17.45 20.84 21.23
C GLU A 137 18.73 20.44 20.48
N LYS A 138 19.55 19.51 21.00
CA LYS A 138 20.81 19.09 20.36
C LYS A 138 20.70 17.84 19.47
N VAL A 139 19.50 17.25 19.37
CA VAL A 139 19.28 15.97 18.67
C VAL A 139 18.57 16.17 17.32
N ILE A 140 18.21 17.41 16.97
CA ILE A 140 17.51 17.77 15.72
C ILE A 140 18.33 18.78 14.93
#